data_AF-A0A9D2DKY0-F1
#
_entry.id   AF-A0A9D2DKY0-F1
#
_cell.length_a   1.000
_cell.length_b   1.000
_cell.length_c   1.000
_cell.angle_alpha   90.00
_cell.angle_beta   90.00
_cell.angle_gamma   90.00
#
_symmetry.space_group_name_H-M   'P 1'
#
loop_
_entity.id
_entity.type
_entity.pdbx_description
1 polymer ?
#
loop_
_entity_poly.entity_id
_entity_poly.type
_entity_poly.pdbx_seq_one_letter_code
_entity_poly.pdbx_strand_id
1 'polypeptide(L)'
;MGAVQPSAQQLIGARIREHREAAGLSQAELARRVYVSRQTVGNWESGRTLADVQSLVLLARAFGTTVDALIGESDPNAALPTAEDRHALVRLLVTAGLLLGATLALVFASHLISLVRPSDDVTDAVRATLCVAALICEIALLLRALPRLRAFMRSHGLKNASIAASYLEGRDASGAVPNDVLFRCFVPYWKLWLLALIVVAFGAPALLVG
;
A
#
# COMPACT_ATOMS: atom_id res chain seq x y z
N MET A 1 5.79 -20.48 17.82
CA MET A 1 4.74 -20.99 16.92
C MET A 1 3.88 -19.82 16.49
N GLY A 2 4.07 -19.31 15.26
CA GLY A 2 3.28 -18.18 14.76
C GLY A 2 1.87 -18.64 14.42
N ALA A 3 0.85 -17.90 14.87
CA ALA A 3 -0.53 -18.18 14.51
C ALA A 3 -0.70 -18.07 12.99
N VAL A 4 -1.00 -19.20 12.32
CA VAL A 4 -1.36 -19.21 10.91
C VAL A 4 -2.69 -18.49 10.80
N GLN A 5 -2.72 -17.37 10.07
CA GLN A 5 -3.98 -16.66 9.85
C GLN A 5 -4.92 -17.52 8.99
N PRO A 6 -6.22 -17.53 9.31
CA PRO A 6 -7.19 -18.31 8.55
C PRO A 6 -7.27 -17.79 7.11
N SER A 7 -7.21 -18.70 6.14
CA SER A 7 -7.35 -18.34 4.73
C SER A 7 -8.76 -17.82 4.44
N ALA A 8 -8.92 -17.05 3.36
CA ALA A 8 -10.23 -16.59 2.91
C ALA A 8 -11.22 -17.76 2.72
N GLN A 9 -10.73 -18.92 2.26
CA GLN A 9 -11.51 -20.14 2.13
C GLN A 9 -12.04 -20.65 3.48
N GLN A 10 -11.23 -20.59 4.53
CA GLN A 10 -11.62 -21.00 5.87
C GLN A 10 -12.65 -20.05 6.49
N LEU A 11 -12.49 -18.73 6.28
CA LEU A 11 -13.44 -17.72 6.73
C LEU A 11 -14.81 -17.89 6.07
N ILE A 12 -14.84 -18.06 4.74
CA ILE A 12 -16.08 -18.28 3.99
C ILE A 12 -16.72 -19.61 4.38
N GLY A 13 -15.92 -20.69 4.50
CA GLY A 13 -16.40 -21.99 4.95
C GLY A 13 -17.06 -21.95 6.33
N ALA A 14 -16.45 -21.23 7.27
CA ALA A 14 -17.01 -21.04 8.62
C ALA A 14 -18.37 -20.32 8.57
N ARG A 15 -18.54 -19.29 7.74
CA ARG A 15 -19.82 -18.59 7.56
C ARG A 15 -20.89 -19.46 6.91
N ILE A 16 -20.54 -20.24 5.89
CA ILE A 16 -21.47 -21.21 5.29
C ILE A 16 -21.99 -22.17 6.35
N ARG A 17 -21.10 -22.66 7.22
CA ARG A 17 -21.47 -23.54 8.33
C ARG A 17 -22.38 -22.84 9.33
N GLU A 18 -22.05 -21.62 9.74
CA GLU A 18 -22.84 -20.81 10.67
C GLU A 18 -24.27 -20.59 10.14
N HIS A 19 -24.42 -20.14 8.89
CA HIS A 19 -25.73 -19.95 8.27
C HIS A 19 -26.50 -21.27 8.13
N ARG A 20 -25.82 -22.37 7.79
CA ARG A 20 -26.44 -23.70 7.72
C ARG A 20 -27.00 -24.11 9.08
N GLU A 21 -26.22 -23.95 10.14
CA GLU A 21 -26.60 -24.32 11.50
C GLU A 21 -27.73 -23.42 12.02
N ALA A 22 -27.68 -22.11 11.75
CA ALA A 22 -28.75 -21.17 12.06
C ALA A 22 -30.07 -21.50 11.34
N ALA A 23 -29.99 -22.01 10.10
CA ALA A 23 -31.16 -22.48 9.35
C ALA A 23 -31.63 -23.89 9.76
N GLY A 24 -30.98 -24.54 10.74
CA GLY A 24 -31.32 -25.89 11.21
C GLY A 24 -31.07 -26.99 10.18
N LEU A 25 -30.25 -26.74 9.15
CA LEU A 25 -30.03 -27.69 8.06
C LEU A 25 -28.86 -28.62 8.37
N SER A 26 -28.96 -29.89 7.97
CA SER A 26 -27.78 -30.76 7.91
C SER A 26 -26.95 -30.47 6.65
N GLN A 27 -25.67 -30.87 6.61
CA GLN A 27 -24.86 -30.75 5.39
C GLN A 27 -25.51 -31.45 4.19
N ALA A 28 -26.19 -32.58 4.43
CA ALA A 28 -26.90 -33.31 3.38
C ALA A 28 -28.15 -32.57 2.89
N GLU A 29 -28.86 -31.89 3.80
CA GLU A 29 -30.03 -31.08 3.46
C GLU A 29 -29.62 -29.83 2.67
N LEU A 30 -28.57 -29.14 3.09
CA LEU A 30 -28.03 -28.02 2.34
C LEU A 30 -27.58 -28.44 0.95
N ALA A 31 -26.86 -29.56 0.86
CA ALA A 31 -26.38 -30.11 -0.40
C ALA A 31 -27.51 -30.36 -1.41
N ARG A 32 -28.66 -30.88 -0.94
CA ARG A 32 -29.87 -31.04 -1.77
C ARG A 32 -30.41 -29.72 -2.29
N ARG A 33 -30.45 -28.68 -1.43
CA ARG A 33 -31.00 -27.36 -1.80
C ARG A 33 -30.15 -26.60 -2.81
N VAL A 34 -28.83 -26.83 -2.80
CA VAL A 34 -27.89 -26.17 -3.71
C VAL A 34 -27.35 -27.10 -4.81
N TYR A 35 -27.98 -28.26 -4.99
CA TYR A 35 -27.71 -29.22 -6.07
C TYR A 35 -26.27 -29.74 -6.13
N VAL A 36 -25.65 -30.01 -4.98
CA VAL A 36 -24.30 -30.58 -4.87
C VAL A 36 -24.27 -31.81 -3.97
N SER A 37 -23.09 -32.45 -3.85
CA SER A 37 -22.92 -33.56 -2.91
C SER A 37 -22.71 -33.08 -1.47
N ARG A 38 -23.08 -33.90 -0.47
CA ARG A 38 -22.76 -33.63 0.95
C ARG A 38 -21.26 -33.39 1.16
N GLN A 39 -20.42 -34.14 0.45
CA GLN A 39 -18.96 -34.01 0.55
C GLN A 39 -18.48 -32.65 0.03
N THR A 40 -19.11 -32.12 -1.02
CA THR A 40 -18.84 -30.78 -1.56
C THR A 40 -19.11 -29.72 -0.50
N VAL A 41 -20.27 -29.77 0.17
CA VAL A 41 -20.59 -28.88 1.30
C VAL A 41 -19.57 -29.03 2.43
N GLY A 42 -19.19 -30.25 2.80
CA GLY A 42 -18.17 -30.49 3.82
C GLY A 42 -16.79 -29.93 3.46
N ASN A 43 -16.40 -29.98 2.19
CA ASN A 43 -15.15 -29.40 1.71
C ASN A 43 -15.19 -27.86 1.73
N TRP A 44 -16.35 -27.26 1.44
CA TRP A 44 -16.55 -25.82 1.59
C TRP A 44 -16.45 -25.39 3.05
N GLU A 45 -17.19 -26.05 3.95
CA GLU A 45 -17.23 -25.70 5.38
C GLU A 45 -15.86 -25.89 6.08
N SER A 46 -15.01 -26.80 5.57
CA SER A 46 -13.66 -27.01 6.08
C SER A 46 -12.59 -26.16 5.38
N GLY A 47 -12.96 -25.34 4.41
CA GLY A 47 -12.05 -24.49 3.65
C GLY A 47 -11.09 -25.25 2.73
N ARG A 48 -11.41 -26.49 2.33
CA ARG A 48 -10.60 -27.28 1.39
C ARG A 48 -10.83 -26.87 -0.06
N THR A 49 -12.04 -26.40 -0.38
CA THR A 49 -12.44 -25.92 -1.71
C THR A 49 -13.32 -24.69 -1.54
N LEU A 50 -13.28 -23.77 -2.51
CA LEU A 50 -14.21 -22.63 -2.54
C LEU A 50 -15.52 -23.04 -3.24
N ALA A 51 -16.64 -22.48 -2.81
CA ALA A 51 -17.88 -22.52 -3.60
C ALA A 51 -17.72 -21.63 -4.83
N ASP A 52 -18.16 -22.13 -6.00
CA ASP A 52 -18.20 -21.32 -7.21
C ASP A 52 -19.30 -20.25 -7.11
N VAL A 53 -19.31 -19.31 -8.07
CA VAL A 53 -20.25 -18.19 -8.10
C VAL A 53 -21.72 -18.64 -8.13
N GLN A 54 -22.06 -19.69 -8.89
CA GLN A 54 -23.44 -20.20 -8.95
C GLN A 54 -23.83 -20.82 -7.61
N SER A 55 -22.95 -21.62 -7.03
CA SER A 55 -23.12 -22.22 -5.71
C SER A 55 -23.31 -21.15 -4.62
N LEU A 56 -22.55 -20.05 -4.65
CA LEU A 56 -22.71 -18.93 -3.73
C LEU A 56 -24.08 -18.26 -3.84
N VAL A 57 -24.60 -18.06 -5.06
CA VAL A 57 -25.94 -17.52 -5.28
C VAL A 57 -27.02 -18.46 -4.73
N LEU A 58 -26.85 -19.78 -4.92
CA LEU A 58 -27.78 -20.78 -4.38
C LEU A 58 -27.74 -20.84 -2.85
N LEU A 59 -26.54 -20.76 -2.25
CA LEU A 59 -26.37 -20.67 -0.80
C LEU A 59 -27.05 -19.42 -0.24
N ALA A 60 -26.83 -18.26 -0.87
CA ALA A 60 -27.44 -16.99 -0.47
C ALA A 60 -28.98 -17.11 -0.42
N ARG A 61 -29.57 -17.70 -1.47
CA ARG A 61 -31.01 -17.97 -1.53
C ARG A 61 -31.46 -18.99 -0.48
N ALA A 62 -30.71 -20.08 -0.28
CA ALA A 62 -31.04 -21.12 0.68
C ALA A 62 -31.05 -20.63 2.12
N PHE A 63 -30.22 -19.62 2.43
CA PHE A 63 -30.14 -18.99 3.75
C PHE A 63 -30.95 -17.71 3.89
N GLY A 64 -31.55 -17.20 2.82
CA GLY A 64 -32.29 -15.93 2.83
C GLY A 64 -31.39 -14.70 3.04
N THR A 65 -30.15 -14.75 2.55
CA THR A 65 -29.15 -13.68 2.67
C THR A 65 -28.60 -13.26 1.30
N THR A 66 -27.65 -12.34 1.26
CA THR A 66 -26.94 -11.93 0.03
C THR A 66 -25.63 -12.70 -0.14
N VAL A 67 -25.10 -12.73 -1.36
CA VAL A 67 -23.76 -13.29 -1.59
C VAL A 67 -22.73 -12.52 -0.77
N ASP A 68 -22.81 -11.18 -0.74
CA ASP A 68 -21.91 -10.33 0.07
C ASP A 68 -21.88 -10.74 1.55
N ALA A 69 -23.02 -11.07 2.15
CA ALA A 69 -23.05 -11.53 3.54
C ALA A 69 -22.30 -12.86 3.74
N LEU A 70 -22.31 -13.76 2.75
CA LEU A 70 -21.61 -15.06 2.80
C LEU A 70 -20.09 -14.95 2.61
N ILE A 71 -19.65 -14.11 1.68
CA ILE A 71 -18.22 -13.80 1.50
C ILE A 71 -17.70 -12.82 2.57
N GLY A 72 -18.63 -12.23 3.32
CA GLY A 72 -18.42 -11.22 4.33
C GLY A 72 -18.59 -9.85 3.75
N GLU A 73 -19.20 -8.96 4.54
CA GLU A 73 -19.00 -7.54 4.36
C GLU A 73 -17.49 -7.30 4.23
N SER A 74 -17.05 -7.02 3.01
CA SER A 74 -16.05 -5.98 2.86
C SER A 74 -16.77 -4.77 3.40
N ASP A 75 -16.64 -4.51 4.70
CA ASP A 75 -17.33 -3.40 5.36
C ASP A 75 -17.23 -2.21 4.39
N PRO A 76 -18.35 -1.73 3.81
CA PRO A 76 -18.30 -0.66 2.83
C PRO A 76 -17.60 0.55 3.45
N ASN A 77 -17.75 0.70 4.77
CA ASN A 77 -17.12 1.68 5.62
C ASN A 77 -15.69 1.32 6.05
N ALA A 78 -15.14 0.16 5.69
CA ALA A 78 -13.71 -0.15 5.75
C ALA A 78 -13.03 0.03 4.38
N ALA A 79 -13.74 -0.22 3.28
CA ALA A 79 -13.27 0.04 1.91
C ALA A 79 -13.17 1.55 1.61
N LEU A 80 -14.10 2.36 2.12
CA LEU A 80 -14.10 3.83 1.97
C LEU A 80 -12.92 4.52 2.69
N PRO A 81 -12.64 4.29 3.99
CA PRO A 81 -11.50 4.90 4.68
C PRO A 81 -10.17 4.39 4.13
N THR A 82 -10.07 3.12 3.71
CA THR A 82 -8.82 2.62 3.09
C THR A 82 -8.55 3.25 1.73
N ALA A 83 -9.57 3.52 0.92
CA ALA A 83 -9.41 4.24 -0.34
C ALA A 83 -9.04 5.73 -0.10
N GLU A 84 -9.70 6.41 0.83
CA GLU A 84 -9.43 7.81 1.14
C GLU A 84 -8.05 8.02 1.77
N ASP A 85 -7.66 7.15 2.70
CA ASP A 85 -6.33 7.15 3.32
C ASP A 85 -5.23 6.86 2.28
N ARG A 86 -5.48 5.92 1.35
CA ARG A 86 -4.56 5.64 0.25
C ARG A 86 -4.39 6.85 -0.66
N HIS A 87 -5.48 7.52 -1.06
CA HIS A 87 -5.39 8.73 -1.89
C HIS A 87 -4.72 9.89 -1.16
N ALA A 88 -4.97 10.07 0.14
CA ALA A 88 -4.29 11.07 0.95
C ALA A 88 -2.78 10.79 1.03
N LEU A 89 -2.38 9.53 1.21
CA LEU A 89 -0.99 9.11 1.24
C LEU A 89 -0.31 9.32 -0.13
N VAL A 90 -0.95 8.89 -1.22
CA VAL A 90 -0.42 9.06 -2.59
C VAL A 90 -0.25 10.54 -2.92
N ARG A 91 -1.26 11.38 -2.67
CA ARG A 91 -1.15 12.83 -2.88
C ARG A 91 0.03 13.40 -2.10
N LEU A 92 0.16 13.02 -0.84
CA LEU A 92 1.25 13.49 0.01
C LEU A 92 2.62 13.06 -0.54
N LEU A 93 2.79 11.79 -0.93
CA LEU A 93 4.04 11.27 -1.49
C LEU A 93 4.40 11.95 -2.81
N VAL A 94 3.41 12.16 -3.70
CA VAL A 94 3.61 12.87 -4.97
C VAL A 94 4.00 14.33 -4.72
N THR A 95 3.31 15.03 -3.81
CA THR A 95 3.68 16.42 -3.47
C THR A 95 5.08 16.53 -2.89
N ALA A 96 5.48 15.60 -2.01
CA ALA A 96 6.83 15.55 -1.46
C ALA A 96 7.88 15.29 -2.54
N GLY A 97 7.61 14.36 -3.47
CA GLY A 97 8.49 14.07 -4.60
C GLY A 97 8.65 15.24 -5.58
N LEU A 98 7.55 15.94 -5.90
CA LEU A 98 7.58 17.14 -6.74
C LEU A 98 8.35 18.28 -6.09
N LEU A 99 8.14 18.51 -4.79
CA LEU A 99 8.87 19.54 -4.04
C LEU A 99 10.36 19.23 -4.01
N LEU A 100 10.73 17.98 -3.73
CA LEU A 100 12.12 17.51 -3.76
C LEU A 100 12.76 17.71 -5.12
N GLY A 101 12.07 17.33 -6.20
CA GLY A 101 12.54 17.55 -7.56
C GLY A 101 12.76 19.03 -7.88
N ALA A 102 11.83 19.90 -7.45
CA ALA A 102 11.96 21.35 -7.64
C ALA A 102 13.13 21.94 -6.85
N THR A 103 13.33 21.52 -5.59
CA THR A 103 14.46 21.95 -4.77
C THR A 103 15.79 21.52 -5.38
N LEU A 104 15.90 20.26 -5.84
CA LEU A 104 17.10 19.77 -6.52
C LEU A 104 17.38 20.53 -7.82
N ALA A 105 16.35 20.80 -8.62
CA ALA A 105 16.49 21.60 -9.83
C ALA A 105 16.92 23.04 -9.53
N LEU A 106 16.37 23.64 -8.48
CA LEU A 106 16.74 24.98 -8.01
C LEU A 106 18.22 25.01 -7.60
N VAL A 107 18.66 24.06 -6.76
CA VAL A 107 20.05 23.92 -6.31
C VAL A 107 21.00 23.71 -7.49
N PHE A 108 20.62 22.86 -8.45
CA PHE A 108 21.41 22.59 -9.65
C PHE A 108 21.55 23.83 -10.55
N ALA A 109 20.44 24.50 -10.86
CA ALA A 109 20.45 25.76 -11.62
C ALA A 109 21.28 26.83 -10.90
N SER A 110 21.16 26.88 -9.58
CA SER A 110 21.96 27.68 -8.66
C SER A 110 23.46 27.49 -8.89
N HIS A 111 23.92 26.24 -8.95
CA HIS A 111 25.32 25.90 -9.21
C HIS A 111 25.76 26.25 -10.64
N LEU A 112 24.93 25.99 -11.65
CA LEU A 112 25.24 26.35 -13.04
C LEU A 112 25.45 27.85 -13.21
N ILE A 113 24.60 28.67 -12.58
CA ILE A 113 24.71 30.13 -12.66
C ILE A 113 26.03 30.61 -12.02
N SER A 114 26.45 30.03 -10.90
CA SER A 114 27.73 30.35 -10.26
C SER A 114 28.96 30.04 -11.13
N LEU A 115 28.84 29.15 -12.11
CA LEU A 115 29.96 28.83 -13.02
C LEU A 115 30.13 29.89 -14.12
N VAL A 116 29.06 30.59 -14.50
CA VAL A 116 29.04 31.51 -15.65
C VAL A 116 29.11 32.97 -15.20
N ARG A 117 28.56 33.28 -14.03
CA ARG A 117 28.41 34.65 -13.54
C ARG A 117 29.38 34.89 -12.37
N PRO A 118 30.12 36.01 -12.35
CA PRO A 118 30.87 36.40 -11.17
C PRO A 118 29.93 36.53 -9.96
N SER A 119 30.41 36.14 -8.78
CA SER A 119 29.63 36.14 -7.55
C SER A 119 29.24 37.56 -7.14
N ASP A 120 27.95 37.80 -6.96
CA ASP A 120 27.38 39.04 -6.43
C ASP A 120 26.68 38.75 -5.10
N ASP A 121 27.06 39.43 -4.01
CA ASP A 121 26.57 39.16 -2.64
C ASP A 121 25.04 39.08 -2.53
N VAL A 122 24.33 39.97 -3.24
CA VAL A 122 22.86 40.02 -3.21
C VAL A 122 22.26 38.78 -3.89
N THR A 123 22.77 38.40 -5.06
CA THR A 123 22.25 37.25 -5.82
C THR A 123 22.50 35.96 -5.05
N ASP A 124 23.67 35.83 -4.43
CA ASP A 124 24.05 34.67 -3.65
C ASP A 124 23.20 34.54 -2.37
N ALA A 125 22.93 35.66 -1.68
CA ALA A 125 22.06 35.68 -0.51
C ALA A 125 20.59 35.33 -0.84
N VAL A 126 20.04 35.89 -1.93
CA VAL A 126 18.67 35.57 -2.39
C VAL A 126 18.55 34.08 -2.70
N ARG A 127 19.52 33.51 -3.42
CA ARG A 127 19.55 32.10 -3.79
C ARG A 127 19.63 31.18 -2.57
N ALA A 128 20.52 31.49 -1.62
CA ALA A 128 20.63 30.74 -0.37
C ALA A 128 19.31 30.77 0.43
N THR A 129 18.66 31.92 0.49
CA THR A 129 17.37 32.09 1.17
C THR A 129 16.27 31.23 0.55
N LEU A 130 16.17 31.19 -0.78
CA LEU A 130 15.19 30.36 -1.49
C LEU A 130 15.42 28.86 -1.24
N CYS A 131 16.67 28.39 -1.28
CA CYS A 131 17.00 26.99 -0.99
C CYS A 131 16.65 26.59 0.45
N VAL A 132 16.95 27.45 1.42
CA VAL A 132 16.60 27.21 2.84
C VAL A 132 15.09 27.18 3.03
N ALA A 133 14.36 28.11 2.42
CA ALA A 133 12.90 28.14 2.48
C ALA A 133 12.28 26.85 1.89
N ALA A 134 12.78 26.38 0.75
CA ALA A 134 12.34 25.14 0.14
C ALA A 134 12.59 23.91 1.04
N LEU A 135 13.78 23.83 1.66
CA LEU A 135 14.13 22.77 2.60
C LEU A 135 13.21 22.77 3.84
N ILE A 136 12.88 23.94 4.38
CA ILE A 136 11.93 24.07 5.48
C ILE A 136 10.55 23.54 5.09
N CYS A 137 10.08 23.86 3.88
CA CYS A 137 8.81 23.32 3.36
C CYS A 137 8.83 21.79 3.24
N GLU A 138 9.92 21.20 2.74
CA GLU A 138 10.10 19.75 2.68
C GLU A 138 10.06 19.10 4.06
N ILE A 139 10.81 19.65 5.02
CA ILE A 139 10.84 19.16 6.40
C ILE A 139 9.45 19.22 7.02
N ALA A 140 8.73 20.33 6.86
CA ALA A 140 7.38 20.49 7.37
C ALA A 140 6.39 19.46 6.77
N LEU A 141 6.51 19.17 5.47
CA LEU A 141 5.73 18.13 4.80
C LEU A 141 6.07 16.75 5.33
N LEU A 142 7.35 16.42 5.48
CA LEU A 142 7.80 15.14 6.03
C LEU A 142 7.30 14.93 7.46
N LEU A 143 7.35 15.96 8.30
CA LEU A 143 6.82 15.91 9.68
C LEU A 143 5.31 15.63 9.72
N ARG A 144 4.55 16.13 8.73
CA ARG A 144 3.11 15.82 8.58
C ARG A 144 2.86 14.43 7.97
N ALA A 145 3.76 13.97 7.11
CA ALA A 145 3.68 12.72 6.38
C ALA A 145 3.98 11.49 7.24
N LEU A 146 5.06 11.57 8.02
CA LEU A 146 5.61 10.44 8.78
C LEU A 146 4.58 9.77 9.72
N PRO A 147 3.77 10.52 10.50
CA PRO A 147 2.77 9.91 11.37
C PRO A 147 1.72 9.16 10.58
N ARG A 148 1.22 9.74 9.48
CA ARG A 148 0.21 9.14 8.61
C ARG A 148 0.72 7.90 7.91
N LEU A 149 1.92 7.95 7.33
CA LEU A 149 2.55 6.78 6.71
C LEU A 149 2.76 5.66 7.75
N ARG A 150 3.25 5.98 8.95
CA ARG A 150 3.43 4.98 10.02
C ARG A 150 2.11 4.40 10.53
N ALA A 151 1.04 5.19 10.57
CA ALA A 151 -0.29 4.72 10.93
C ALA A 151 -0.88 3.81 9.85
N PHE A 152 -0.74 4.20 8.59
CA PHE A 152 -1.14 3.40 7.43
C PHE A 152 -0.40 2.06 7.36
N MET A 153 0.93 2.07 7.51
CA MET A 153 1.73 0.85 7.54
C MET A 153 1.34 -0.08 8.70
N ARG A 154 1.05 0.47 9.88
CA ARG A 154 0.62 -0.34 11.05
C ARG A 154 -0.78 -0.93 10.88
N SER A 155 -1.74 -0.14 10.40
CA SER A 155 -3.12 -0.61 10.19
C SER A 155 -3.21 -1.73 9.15
N HIS A 156 -2.34 -1.71 8.14
CA HIS A 156 -2.31 -2.70 7.06
C HIS A 156 -1.26 -3.81 7.24
N GLY A 157 -0.58 -3.86 8.40
CA GLY A 157 0.44 -4.89 8.68
C GLY A 157 1.65 -4.85 7.74
N LEU A 158 1.91 -3.72 7.08
CA LEU A 158 2.97 -3.55 6.09
C LEU A 158 4.32 -3.39 6.79
N LYS A 159 5.20 -4.37 6.64
CA LYS A 159 6.49 -4.42 7.38
C LYS A 159 7.61 -3.61 6.73
N ASN A 160 7.52 -3.31 5.43
CA ASN A 160 8.56 -2.62 4.68
C ASN A 160 7.99 -1.87 3.46
N ALA A 161 8.83 -1.04 2.84
CA ALA A 161 8.47 -0.24 1.67
C ALA A 161 8.11 -1.10 0.45
N SER A 162 8.70 -2.29 0.31
CA SER A 162 8.44 -3.19 -0.82
C SER A 162 7.02 -3.79 -0.77
N ILE A 163 6.58 -4.26 0.40
CA ILE A 163 5.22 -4.75 0.60
C ILE A 163 4.22 -3.58 0.47
N ALA A 164 4.57 -2.39 0.98
CA ALA A 164 3.73 -1.19 0.81
C ALA A 164 3.56 -0.79 -0.66
N ALA A 165 4.62 -0.85 -1.47
CA ALA A 165 4.54 -0.60 -2.91
C ALA A 165 3.66 -1.65 -3.63
N SER A 166 3.81 -2.93 -3.29
CA SER A 166 2.96 -4.01 -3.84
C SER A 166 1.48 -3.81 -3.49
N TYR A 167 1.20 -3.37 -2.25
CA TYR A 167 -0.14 -3.04 -1.79
C TYR A 167 -0.75 -1.84 -2.55
N LEU A 168 0.05 -0.80 -2.82
CA LEU A 168 -0.39 0.38 -3.59
C LEU A 168 -0.74 0.04 -5.04
N GLU A 169 -0.08 -0.96 -5.62
CA GLU A 169 -0.41 -1.52 -6.94
C GLU A 169 -1.67 -2.41 -6.92
N GLY A 170 -2.29 -2.63 -5.76
CA GLY A 170 -3.47 -3.49 -5.60
C GLY A 170 -3.15 -4.98 -5.58
N ARG A 171 -1.89 -5.37 -5.34
CA ARG A 171 -1.47 -6.78 -5.24
C ARG A 171 -1.49 -7.26 -3.79
N ASP A 172 -1.52 -8.57 -3.60
CA ASP A 172 -1.54 -9.20 -2.28
C ASP A 172 -0.24 -8.95 -1.52
N ALA A 173 -0.33 -8.47 -0.28
CA ALA A 173 0.82 -8.18 0.57
C ALA A 173 1.65 -9.43 0.95
N SER A 174 1.12 -10.62 0.67
CA SER A 174 1.73 -11.94 0.87
C SER A 174 2.42 -12.52 -0.37
N GLY A 175 2.22 -11.91 -1.55
CA GLY A 175 2.74 -12.40 -2.81
C GLY A 175 4.26 -12.18 -2.95
N ALA A 176 4.89 -12.93 -3.85
CA ALA A 176 6.29 -12.70 -4.21
C ALA A 176 6.45 -11.27 -4.76
N VAL A 177 7.39 -10.52 -4.19
CA VAL A 177 7.67 -9.13 -4.59
C VAL A 177 8.00 -9.12 -6.11
N PRO A 178 7.40 -8.21 -6.91
CA PRO A 178 7.61 -8.18 -8.35
C PRO A 178 9.10 -8.06 -8.70
N ASN A 179 9.54 -8.73 -9.77
CA ASN A 179 10.93 -8.70 -10.23
C ASN A 179 11.16 -7.63 -11.33
N ASP A 180 10.37 -6.56 -11.31
CA ASP A 180 10.45 -5.46 -12.25
C ASP A 180 11.63 -4.52 -11.91
N VAL A 181 12.06 -3.72 -12.89
CA VAL A 181 13.23 -2.82 -12.77
C VAL A 181 13.17 -1.95 -11.51
N LEU A 182 11.98 -1.44 -11.19
CA LEU A 182 11.75 -0.57 -10.03
C LEU A 182 12.03 -1.29 -8.70
N PHE A 183 11.62 -2.57 -8.60
CA PHE A 183 11.87 -3.41 -7.43
C PHE A 183 13.26 -4.03 -7.39
N ARG A 184 13.92 -4.24 -8.53
CA ARG A 184 15.31 -4.75 -8.56
C ARG A 184 16.33 -3.66 -8.25
N CYS A 185 16.13 -2.45 -8.76
CA CYS A 185 17.16 -1.40 -8.72
C CYS A 185 16.90 -0.33 -7.67
N PHE A 186 15.64 -0.04 -7.33
CA PHE A 186 15.30 1.17 -6.58
C PHE A 186 14.79 0.88 -5.16
N VAL A 187 13.75 0.06 -5.02
CA VAL A 187 13.04 -0.16 -3.74
C VAL A 187 13.91 -0.79 -2.64
N PRO A 188 14.73 -1.84 -2.90
CA PRO A 188 15.55 -2.48 -1.87
C PRO A 188 16.70 -1.56 -1.41
N TYR A 189 17.20 -0.75 -2.35
CA TYR A 189 18.39 0.06 -2.19
C TYR A 189 18.07 1.55 -1.99
N TRP A 190 16.82 1.91 -1.69
CA TRP A 190 16.39 3.30 -1.63
C TRP A 190 17.22 4.15 -0.65
N LYS A 191 17.74 3.56 0.44
CA LYS A 191 18.66 4.21 1.38
C LYS A 191 20.01 4.55 0.74
N LEU A 192 20.52 3.69 -0.14
CA LEU A 192 21.75 3.94 -0.88
C LEU A 192 21.56 5.04 -1.92
N TRP A 193 20.42 5.05 -2.61
CA TRP A 193 20.07 6.15 -3.53
C TRP A 193 19.92 7.48 -2.81
N LEU A 194 19.30 7.49 -1.63
CA LEU A 194 19.17 8.69 -0.81
C LEU A 194 20.55 9.19 -0.34
N LEU A 195 21.43 8.28 0.07
CA LEU A 195 22.82 8.60 0.42
C LEU A 195 23.58 9.16 -0.79
N ALA A 196 23.48 8.52 -1.96
CA ALA A 196 24.12 8.98 -3.19
C ALA A 196 23.64 10.38 -3.59
N LEU A 197 22.35 10.66 -3.46
CA LEU A 197 21.76 11.97 -3.71
C LEU A 197 22.33 13.04 -2.75
N ILE A 198 22.44 12.73 -1.46
CA ILE A 198 23.07 13.61 -0.46
C ILE A 198 24.54 13.83 -0.81
N VAL A 199 25.29 12.79 -1.14
CA VAL A 199 26.71 12.89 -1.51
C VAL A 199 26.89 13.74 -2.77
N VAL A 200 26.03 13.61 -3.78
CA VAL A 200 26.10 14.45 -4.99
C VAL A 200 25.72 15.90 -4.66
N ALA A 201 24.65 16.12 -3.91
CA ALA A 201 24.17 17.46 -3.57
C ALA A 201 25.15 18.25 -2.68
N PHE A 202 25.83 17.58 -1.74
CA PHE A 202 26.73 18.22 -0.77
C PHE A 202 28.22 18.00 -1.04
N GLY A 203 28.60 16.99 -1.84
CA GLY A 203 29.99 16.65 -2.16
C GLY A 203 30.51 17.30 -3.44
N ALA A 204 29.64 17.63 -4.41
CA ALA A 204 30.05 18.33 -5.63
C ALA A 204 30.70 19.72 -5.40
N PRO A 205 30.29 20.53 -4.41
CA PRO A 205 30.95 21.80 -4.11
C PRO A 205 32.39 21.64 -3.58
N ALA A 206 32.68 20.55 -2.86
CA ALA A 206 34.00 20.32 -2.26
C ALA A 206 35.07 19.90 -3.28
N LEU A 207 34.68 19.39 -4.45
CA LEU A 207 35.59 18.98 -5.52
C LEU A 207 35.86 20.07 -6.57
N LEU A 208 35.05 21.14 -6.59
CA LEU A 208 35.18 22.25 -7.55
C LEU A 208 35.87 23.49 -6.97
N VAL A 209 36.16 23.50 -5.66
CA VAL A 209 36.89 24.58 -4.95
C VAL A 209 38.35 24.18 -4.64
N GLY A 210 38.85 23.13 -5.30
CA GLY A 210 40.26 22.71 -5.26
C GLY A 210 41.07 23.31 -6.40
#